data_AF-A0A959FUQ4-F1
#
_entry.id   AF-A0A959FUQ4-F1
#
_cell.length_a   1.000
_cell.length_b   1.000
_cell.length_c   1.000
_cell.angle_alpha   90.00
_cell.angle_beta   90.00
_cell.angle_gamma   90.00
#
_symmetry.space_group_name_H-M   'P 1'
#
loop_
_entity.id
_entity.type
_entity.pdbx_description
1 polymer ?
#
loop_
_entity_poly.entity_id
_entity_poly.type
_entity_poly.pdbx_seq_one_letter_code
_entity_poly.pdbx_strand_id
1 'polypeptide(L)'
;MKHLYFLAIISLMGGSLLAQDDAQGCDGQRYFYSVFDDVTKTTVKFGENINSSGVNQELFMDVFEPLGDDLEARPTIVWAFGGAFIT
;
A
#
# COMPACT_ATOMS: atom_id res chain seq x y z
N MET A 1 -33.17 -39.09 0.28
CA MET A 1 -33.68 -37.93 1.05
C MET A 1 -32.57 -37.19 1.80
N LYS A 2 -31.76 -37.85 2.66
CA LYS A 2 -30.70 -37.20 3.46
C LYS A 2 -29.62 -36.46 2.62
N HIS A 3 -29.23 -37.01 1.48
CA HIS A 3 -28.27 -36.39 0.55
C HIS A 3 -28.85 -35.18 -0.23
N LEU A 4 -30.19 -35.09 -0.34
CA LEU A 4 -30.85 -33.99 -1.04
C LEU A 4 -30.85 -32.71 -0.18
N TYR A 5 -31.02 -32.86 1.13
CA TYR A 5 -30.87 -31.76 2.09
C TYR A 5 -29.43 -31.25 2.16
N PHE A 6 -28.46 -32.15 2.05
CA PHE A 6 -27.04 -31.79 2.04
C PHE A 6 -26.67 -30.94 0.80
N LEU A 7 -27.16 -31.31 -0.38
CA LEU A 7 -26.97 -30.53 -1.62
C LEU A 7 -27.70 -29.18 -1.58
N ALA A 8 -28.88 -29.10 -0.97
CA ALA A 8 -29.61 -27.85 -0.80
C ALA A 8 -28.88 -26.87 0.15
N ILE A 9 -28.25 -27.38 1.22
CA ILE A 9 -27.45 -26.56 2.15
C ILE A 9 -26.20 -26.00 1.47
N ILE A 10 -25.51 -26.78 0.64
CA ILE A 10 -24.35 -26.32 -0.13
C ILE A 10 -24.75 -25.22 -1.13
N SER A 11 -25.91 -25.36 -1.79
CA SER A 11 -26.42 -24.36 -2.72
C SER A 11 -26.83 -23.05 -2.03
N LEU A 12 -27.24 -23.06 -0.76
CA LEU A 12 -27.53 -21.85 0.01
C LEU A 12 -26.26 -21.13 0.50
N MET A 13 -25.13 -21.84 0.64
CA MET A 13 -23.84 -21.27 1.05
C MET A 13 -22.97 -20.79 -0.12
N GLY A 14 -23.41 -20.98 -1.36
CA GLY A 14 -22.71 -20.53 -2.58
C GLY A 14 -22.87 -19.05 -2.92
N GLY A 15 -23.38 -18.23 -1.99
CA GLY A 15 -23.51 -16.78 -2.17
C GLY A 15 -22.16 -16.09 -2.04
N SER A 16 -21.67 -15.57 -3.18
CA SER A 16 -20.57 -14.60 -3.31
C SER A 16 -19.29 -14.91 -2.50
N LEU A 17 -18.46 -15.81 -3.04
CA LEU A 17 -17.01 -15.78 -2.82
C LEU A 17 -16.40 -14.57 -3.56
N LEU A 18 -16.81 -13.34 -3.21
CA LEU A 18 -16.11 -12.15 -3.67
C LEU A 18 -14.98 -11.88 -2.68
N ALA A 19 -13.85 -12.53 -2.92
CA ALA A 19 -12.62 -12.11 -2.26
C ALA A 19 -12.22 -10.76 -2.87
N GLN A 20 -12.54 -9.66 -2.17
CA GLN A 20 -11.95 -8.31 -2.25
C GLN A 20 -12.76 -7.17 -2.91
N ASP A 21 -13.99 -7.37 -3.40
CA ASP A 21 -14.69 -6.31 -4.16
C ASP A 21 -15.10 -5.07 -3.31
N ASP A 22 -15.27 -5.23 -2.00
CA ASP A 22 -15.72 -4.15 -1.10
C ASP A 22 -14.58 -3.41 -0.38
N ALA A 23 -13.31 -3.74 -0.64
CA ALA A 23 -12.20 -2.97 -0.06
C ALA A 23 -12.11 -1.62 -0.79
N GLN A 24 -12.28 -0.51 -0.06
CA GLN A 24 -12.24 0.84 -0.64
C GLN A 24 -10.93 1.04 -1.42
N GLY A 25 -11.04 1.30 -2.73
CA GLY A 25 -9.90 1.41 -3.64
C GLY A 25 -9.41 0.11 -4.30
N CYS A 26 -10.09 -1.02 -4.10
CA CYS A 26 -9.81 -2.31 -4.75
C CYS A 26 -10.72 -2.56 -5.98
N ASP A 27 -10.99 -1.50 -6.76
CA ASP A 27 -11.83 -1.55 -7.97
C ASP A 27 -11.07 -2.05 -9.22
N GLY A 28 -9.80 -2.44 -9.04
CA GLY A 28 -8.92 -2.86 -10.12
C GLY A 28 -8.51 -1.75 -11.09
N GLN A 29 -8.81 -0.47 -10.83
CA GLN A 29 -8.52 0.66 -11.72
C GLN A 29 -7.69 1.75 -11.02
N ARG A 30 -7.98 2.04 -9.76
CA ARG A 30 -7.40 3.16 -8.99
C ARG A 30 -5.87 3.23 -9.01
N TYR A 31 -5.18 2.10 -8.93
CA TYR A 31 -3.71 2.04 -8.89
C TYR A 31 -3.05 1.85 -10.27
N PHE A 32 -3.85 1.74 -11.34
CA PHE A 32 -3.35 1.66 -12.72
C PHE A 32 -3.29 3.03 -13.39
N TYR A 33 -4.14 3.97 -12.96
CA TYR A 33 -4.24 5.31 -13.53
C TYR A 33 -3.82 6.36 -12.51
N SER A 34 -3.41 7.53 -13.00
CA SER A 34 -3.26 8.71 -12.13
C SER A 34 -4.65 9.19 -11.74
N VAL A 35 -4.95 9.14 -10.44
CA VAL A 35 -6.25 9.52 -9.87
C VAL A 35 -6.19 10.78 -9.02
N PHE A 36 -5.00 11.39 -8.88
CA PHE A 36 -4.79 12.60 -8.09
C PHE A 36 -4.05 13.63 -8.94
N ASP A 37 -4.62 14.84 -8.98
CA ASP A 37 -4.02 15.97 -9.70
C ASP A 37 -2.88 16.62 -8.91
N ASP A 38 -2.96 16.57 -7.57
CA ASP A 38 -2.04 17.24 -6.66
C ASP A 38 -1.53 16.31 -5.55
N VAL A 39 -0.29 16.57 -5.12
CA VAL A 39 0.36 15.88 -4.00
C VAL A 39 0.97 16.89 -3.02
N THR A 40 0.96 16.53 -1.74
CA THR A 40 1.73 17.21 -0.70
C THR A 40 3.06 16.49 -0.50
N LYS A 41 4.16 17.25 -0.49
CA LYS A 41 5.50 16.75 -0.20
C LYS A 41 5.94 17.19 1.19
N THR A 42 6.33 16.23 2.02
CA THR A 42 6.92 16.50 3.34
C THR A 42 8.31 15.87 3.42
N THR A 43 9.33 16.66 3.75
CA THR A 43 10.69 16.15 3.98
C THR A 43 10.89 15.84 5.47
N VAL A 44 11.32 14.62 5.78
CA VAL A 44 11.54 14.16 7.16
C VAL A 44 12.93 13.58 7.33
N LYS A 45 13.57 13.83 8.48
CA LYS A 45 14.79 13.11 8.88
C LYS A 45 14.39 11.72 9.34
N PHE A 46 14.89 10.69 8.68
CA PHE A 46 14.59 9.29 9.03
C PHE A 46 15.75 8.60 9.77
N GLY A 47 16.95 9.19 9.76
CA GLY A 47 18.10 8.63 10.47
C GLY A 47 19.36 9.47 10.32
N GLU A 48 20.47 8.91 10.80
CA GLU A 48 21.81 9.45 10.63
C GLU A 48 22.84 8.31 10.72
N ASN A 49 23.96 8.42 10.02
CA ASN A 49 25.06 7.47 10.10
C ASN A 49 26.39 8.09 9.63
N ILE A 50 27.50 7.43 9.94
CA ILE A 50 28.82 7.77 9.40
C ILE A 50 28.90 7.36 7.93
N ASN A 51 29.28 8.30 7.06
CA ASN A 51 29.44 8.06 5.63
C ASN A 51 30.84 7.54 5.27
N SER A 52 31.11 7.35 3.98
CA SER A 52 32.36 6.79 3.46
C SER A 52 33.60 7.63 3.72
N SER A 53 33.40 8.89 4.11
CA SER A 53 34.47 9.81 4.47
C SER A 53 34.68 9.91 5.99
N GLY A 54 33.97 9.09 6.78
CA GLY A 54 34.05 9.12 8.24
C GLY A 54 33.27 10.28 8.89
N VAL A 55 32.37 10.93 8.15
CA VAL A 55 31.60 12.09 8.63
C VAL A 55 30.18 11.66 8.97
N ASN A 56 29.64 12.16 10.10
CA ASN A 56 28.23 11.95 10.44
C ASN A 56 27.34 12.64 9.41
N GLN A 57 26.40 11.88 8.84
CA GLN A 57 25.48 12.31 7.81
C GLN A 57 24.06 12.04 8.26
N GLU A 58 23.25 13.09 8.32
CA GLU A 58 21.81 13.00 8.48
C GLU A 58 21.15 12.50 7.18
N LEU A 59 20.14 11.65 7.32
CA LEU A 59 19.44 11.03 6.22
C LEU A 59 17.99 11.53 6.19
N PHE A 60 17.58 12.04 5.04
CA PHE A 60 16.27 12.60 4.81
C PHE A 60 15.52 11.83 3.72
N MET A 61 14.20 11.76 3.86
CA MET A 61 13.29 11.18 2.88
C MET A 61 12.18 12.17 2.59
N ASP A 62 11.77 12.21 1.33
CA ASP A 62 10.58 12.92 0.90
C ASP A 62 9.38 11.96 0.91
N VAL A 63 8.33 12.33 1.64
CA VAL A 63 7.04 11.63 1.67
C VAL A 63 6.07 12.40 0.79
N PHE A 64 5.50 11.71 -0.20
CA PHE A 64 4.50 12.26 -1.10
C PHE A 64 3.14 11.67 -0.77
N GLU A 65 2.17 12.52 -0.46
CA GLU A 65 0.81 12.12 -0.12
C GLU A 65 -0.20 12.79 -1.07
N PRO A 66 -1.19 12.05 -1.58
CA PRO A 66 -2.21 12.64 -2.44
C PRO A 66 -3.10 13.62 -1.67
N LEU A 67 -3.50 14.71 -2.32
CA LEU A 67 -4.47 15.63 -1.75
C LEU A 67 -5.90 15.16 -2.05
N GLY A 68 -6.79 15.21 -1.05
CA GLY A 68 -8.20 14.87 -1.22
C GLY A 68 -8.49 13.36 -1.35
N ASP A 69 -7.60 12.52 -0.86
CA ASP A 69 -7.82 11.07 -0.80
C ASP A 69 -8.68 10.66 0.42
N ASP A 70 -9.77 9.93 0.18
CA ASP A 70 -10.67 9.40 1.21
C ASP A 70 -10.18 8.08 1.84
N LEU A 71 -9.11 7.47 1.33
CA LEU A 71 -8.55 6.22 1.90
C LEU A 71 -7.59 6.51 3.06
N GLU A 72 -7.90 5.94 4.24
CA GLU A 72 -6.99 5.96 5.39
C GLU A 72 -5.85 4.94 5.29
N ALA A 73 -6.10 3.81 4.61
CA ALA A 73 -5.12 2.74 4.42
C ALA A 73 -4.88 2.53 2.91
N ARG A 74 -3.63 2.76 2.49
CA ARG A 74 -3.21 2.64 1.09
C ARG A 74 -1.85 1.93 0.99
N PRO A 75 -1.56 1.25 -0.12
CA PRO A 75 -0.23 0.73 -0.38
C PRO A 75 0.81 1.86 -0.38
N THR A 76 1.95 1.62 0.27
CA THR A 76 3.08 2.56 0.28
C THR A 76 4.19 2.05 -0.61
N ILE A 77 4.70 2.91 -1.49
CA ILE A 77 5.89 2.63 -2.29
C ILE A 77 7.09 3.29 -1.61
N VAL A 78 8.12 2.51 -1.31
CA VAL A 78 9.39 3.02 -0.81
C VAL A 78 10.40 3.01 -1.94
N TRP A 79 10.82 4.20 -2.38
CA TRP A 79 11.87 4.35 -3.39
C TRP A 79 13.20 4.66 -2.70
N ALA A 80 14.02 3.64 -2.51
CA ALA A 80 15.39 3.83 -2.02
C ALA A 80 16.33 4.13 -3.19
N PHE A 81 17.14 5.18 -3.05
CA PHE A 81 18.28 5.39 -3.93
C PHE A 81 19.37 4.33 -3.64
N GLY A 82 20.18 4.01 -4.63
CA GLY A 82 21.27 3.04 -4.47
C GLY A 82 22.33 3.51 -3.46
N GLY A 83 23.06 2.56 -2.87
CA GLY A 83 24.12 2.84 -1.91
C GLY A 83 24.64 1.55 -1.27
N ALA A 84 25.59 1.68 -0.35
CA ALA A 84 26.11 0.58 0.45
C ALA A 84 26.30 1.03 1.90
N PHE A 85 26.02 0.12 2.84
CA PHE A 85 26.47 0.28 4.21
C PHE A 85 27.96 -0.06 4.28
N ILE A 86 28.69 0.75 5.01
CA ILE A 86 30.13 0.64 5.25
C ILE A 86 30.26 0.38 6.75
N THR A 87 30.88 -0.76 7.07
CA THR A 87 31.16 -1.21 8.43
C THR A 87 32.57 -0.82 8.84
#